data_AF-A0A9D7NZ63-F1
#
_entry.id   AF-A0A9D7NZ63-F1
#
_cell.length_a   1.000
_cell.length_b   1.000
_cell.length_c   1.000
_cell.angle_alpha   90.00
_cell.angle_beta   90.00
_cell.angle_gamma   90.00
#
_symmetry.space_group_name_H-M   'P 1'
#
loop_
_entity.id
_entity.type
_entity.pdbx_description
1 polymer ?
#
loop_
_entity_poly.entity_id
_entity_poly.type
_entity_poly.pdbx_seq_one_letter_code
_entity_poly.pdbx_strand_id
1 'polypeptide(L)'
;MKVDETSCPARVSLLGAQAVMPTVQRFRHLIWRPWRLRYGGIHGERRRHVTRQDRLLRCTDGAVEFALDFFAKQSPTTPYLQLGHHMKKQFDWYFNPTKEEIDDAWKRGILTVDTNVLLDLYRYHEGTRDSLIQSLQKFEGEKWLSHQAATEFFRNRTKVIVSSEKAFKQAQDEIDKLNGSLESAVAQLKGNRIIPSEVASELEDVVRSSISTAQSKISTAKESYPKFLQEDPILKQLSEMFNDAVGEDFKEESREEIAAQAEERKKNKVPPGYLDDGKDEDRPYGDYYLWLQIIEHAKAKACPVVLVTSERKEDWWEKVSGKTTGPRPELLREAKQISGQRILIYQTERFLEHALQRFQQPVNETAIEEIRAVSTWRSELEVAVRLREQSVTESASDKNAGALRVELRRPVRNFTVSGHLNPNMANVPHLVARLISAPDSLPRHRINVGTGTTHDFNIHIICGEPGVQLPVGSYVFEYEATCEAQVSDVEAPSTPEI
;
A
#
# COMPACT_ATOMS: atom_id res chain seq x y z
N MET A 1 -71.57 -14.97 1.67
CA MET A 1 -71.53 -16.45 1.76
C MET A 1 -70.19 -16.81 2.38
N LYS A 2 -70.17 -17.03 3.70
CA LYS A 2 -70.16 -18.34 4.39
C LYS A 2 -68.83 -19.10 4.18
N VAL A 3 -67.86 -19.13 5.11
CA VAL A 3 -67.82 -19.80 6.45
C VAL A 3 -67.53 -21.32 6.24
N ASP A 4 -66.59 -22.06 6.84
CA ASP A 4 -65.98 -22.14 8.21
C ASP A 4 -64.64 -22.93 8.10
N GLU A 5 -63.56 -22.69 8.87
CA GLU A 5 -63.23 -22.98 10.29
C GLU A 5 -62.84 -24.43 10.66
N THR A 6 -61.70 -24.53 11.36
CA THR A 6 -61.43 -25.23 12.64
C THR A 6 -59.91 -25.16 12.89
N SER A 7 -59.32 -24.92 14.06
CA SER A 7 -59.78 -24.81 15.45
C SER A 7 -58.64 -24.24 16.34
N CYS A 8 -59.00 -23.56 17.43
CA CYS A 8 -58.17 -23.21 18.62
C CYS A 8 -58.70 -24.07 19.82
N PRO A 9 -58.20 -24.09 21.10
CA PRO A 9 -57.69 -22.92 21.85
C PRO A 9 -56.70 -23.11 23.04
N ALA A 10 -56.27 -21.95 23.59
CA ALA A 10 -56.08 -21.60 25.02
C ALA A 10 -54.77 -21.93 25.78
N ARG A 11 -54.07 -20.89 26.30
CA ARG A 11 -54.32 -20.27 27.63
C ARG A 11 -53.42 -19.03 27.89
N VAL A 12 -53.99 -18.07 28.61
CA VAL A 12 -53.44 -16.78 29.08
C VAL A 12 -52.95 -16.90 30.53
N SER A 13 -51.88 -16.19 30.95
CA SER A 13 -51.84 -15.27 32.13
C SER A 13 -50.40 -14.90 32.63
N LEU A 14 -50.08 -13.61 32.52
CA LEU A 14 -49.47 -12.66 33.50
C LEU A 14 -48.28 -13.04 34.42
N LEU A 15 -47.18 -12.28 34.32
CA LEU A 15 -46.70 -11.29 35.33
C LEU A 15 -45.34 -10.64 34.95
N GLY A 16 -45.22 -9.32 35.15
CA GLY A 16 -43.96 -8.69 35.63
C GLY A 16 -43.13 -7.86 34.65
N ALA A 17 -43.23 -6.53 34.77
CA ALA A 17 -42.37 -5.53 34.14
C ALA A 17 -40.98 -5.40 34.83
N GLN A 18 -39.94 -5.03 34.08
CA GLN A 18 -38.97 -3.99 34.47
C GLN A 18 -37.97 -3.64 33.35
N ALA A 19 -37.59 -2.38 33.32
CA ALA A 19 -36.80 -1.69 32.30
C ALA A 19 -35.30 -1.58 32.66
N VAL A 20 -34.54 -1.02 31.70
CA VAL A 20 -33.31 -0.19 31.83
C VAL A 20 -31.95 -0.82 31.38
N MET A 21 -31.33 -0.17 30.38
CA MET A 21 -29.93 -0.20 29.90
C MET A 21 -28.91 0.36 30.94
N PRO A 22 -27.60 0.55 30.67
CA PRO A 22 -26.57 -0.30 30.03
C PRO A 22 -25.23 -0.30 30.83
N THR A 23 -24.32 -1.26 30.61
CA THR A 23 -22.86 -1.03 30.77
C THR A 23 -22.02 -2.14 30.13
N VAL A 24 -21.09 -1.81 29.24
CA VAL A 24 -19.85 -2.58 29.04
C VAL A 24 -18.69 -1.58 28.92
N GLN A 25 -17.69 -1.79 29.77
CA GLN A 25 -16.51 -0.96 29.95
C GLN A 25 -15.26 -1.78 29.60
N ARG A 26 -14.24 -1.07 29.09
CA ARG A 26 -12.78 -1.37 29.03
C ARG A 26 -12.25 -2.09 27.79
N PHE A 27 -11.44 -1.36 27.02
CA PHE A 27 -9.97 -1.45 27.03
C PHE A 27 -9.39 -0.28 26.21
N ARG A 28 -8.71 0.68 26.85
CA ARG A 28 -7.75 1.60 26.22
C ARG A 28 -6.80 2.15 27.29
N HIS A 29 -5.54 1.77 27.20
CA HIS A 29 -4.39 2.47 27.80
C HIS A 29 -3.16 2.24 26.92
N LEU A 30 -2.20 3.18 27.04
CA LEU A 30 -0.97 3.43 26.26
C LEU A 30 -1.28 4.30 25.02
N ILE A 31 -0.75 5.52 24.85
CA ILE A 31 0.51 6.15 25.31
C ILE A 31 0.25 7.67 25.36
N TRP A 32 0.68 8.36 26.42
CA TRP A 32 1.33 9.68 26.35
C TRP A 32 1.83 10.06 27.76
N ARG A 33 3.15 10.19 27.91
CA ARG A 33 3.84 10.68 29.10
C ARG A 33 4.09 12.18 28.92
N PRO A 34 3.91 13.02 29.97
CA PRO A 34 4.64 14.27 30.10
C PRO A 34 5.77 14.11 31.12
N TRP A 35 6.92 14.66 30.76
CA TRP A 35 8.10 14.86 31.59
C TRP A 35 7.76 15.59 32.91
N ARG A 36 8.28 15.10 34.04
CA ARG A 36 8.49 15.87 35.27
C ARG A 36 9.92 15.72 35.74
N LEU A 37 10.61 16.85 35.81
CA LEU A 37 11.81 17.07 36.60
C LEU A 37 11.54 16.73 38.07
N ARG A 38 12.36 15.87 38.68
CA ARG A 38 12.43 15.67 40.14
C ARG A 38 13.71 16.32 40.66
N TYR A 39 13.54 17.34 41.50
CA TYR A 39 14.48 17.61 42.59
C TYR A 39 14.13 16.69 43.78
N GLY A 40 15.18 16.24 44.48
CA GLY A 40 15.11 15.27 45.57
C GLY A 40 14.45 15.79 46.84
N GLY A 41 14.03 14.85 47.70
CA GLY A 41 13.49 15.12 49.02
C GLY A 41 12.95 13.85 49.66
N ILE A 42 13.59 13.45 50.75
CA ILE A 42 13.55 12.17 51.46
C ILE A 42 12.47 12.19 52.56
N HIS A 43 11.82 11.02 52.79
CA HIS A 43 11.03 10.60 53.98
C HIS A 43 9.80 11.45 54.35
N GLY A 44 8.70 10.95 54.90
CA GLY A 44 8.30 9.66 55.44
C GLY A 44 6.93 9.86 56.13
N GLU A 45 6.19 8.76 56.35
CA GLU A 45 5.05 8.61 57.27
C GLU A 45 3.71 9.29 56.90
N ARG A 46 2.68 8.54 56.48
CA ARG A 46 1.72 7.70 57.25
C ARG A 46 0.61 8.50 57.98
N ARG A 47 -0.63 8.05 57.66
CA ARG A 47 -1.94 8.11 58.36
C ARG A 47 -2.90 9.16 57.80
N ARG A 48 -3.89 8.75 57.00
CA ARG A 48 -5.21 8.15 57.35
C ARG A 48 -6.11 9.09 58.18
N HIS A 49 -7.14 9.64 57.54
CA HIS A 49 -8.57 9.59 57.90
C HIS A 49 -9.34 10.46 56.87
N VAL A 50 -10.08 9.89 55.91
CA VAL A 50 -11.48 9.44 55.98
C VAL A 50 -12.47 10.58 56.28
N THR A 51 -13.08 11.08 55.19
CA THR A 51 -14.49 11.53 54.95
C THR A 51 -15.10 12.64 55.81
N ARG A 52 -16.09 13.43 55.37
CA ARG A 52 -16.63 13.93 54.08
C ARG A 52 -17.84 14.79 54.54
N GLN A 53 -18.01 16.00 54.00
CA GLN A 53 -19.24 16.84 54.04
C GLN A 53 -19.67 17.34 55.45
N ASP A 54 -20.04 18.60 55.67
CA ASP A 54 -20.90 19.48 54.86
C ASP A 54 -20.65 20.98 55.11
N ARG A 55 -20.69 21.75 54.02
CA ARG A 55 -21.51 22.97 53.80
C ARG A 55 -21.49 24.12 54.84
N LEU A 56 -20.91 25.27 54.46
CA LEU A 56 -21.46 26.65 54.53
C LEU A 56 -20.32 27.66 54.24
N LEU A 57 -20.16 28.16 53.00
CA LEU A 57 -20.73 29.44 52.52
C LEU A 57 -20.60 30.59 53.53
N ARG A 58 -19.61 31.47 53.33
CA ARG A 58 -19.78 32.91 52.99
C ARG A 58 -18.44 33.66 53.01
N CYS A 59 -18.42 34.78 52.29
CA CYS A 59 -17.33 35.75 52.09
C CYS A 59 -16.48 35.54 50.84
N THR A 60 -17.13 35.52 49.67
CA THR A 60 -16.61 36.12 48.43
C THR A 60 -17.05 37.60 48.36
N ASP A 61 -16.44 38.35 47.42
CA ASP A 61 -16.92 39.63 46.85
C ASP A 61 -16.10 40.89 47.18
N GLY A 62 -14.77 40.79 47.18
CA GLY A 62 -13.94 42.00 47.15
C GLY A 62 -12.58 41.91 46.45
N ALA A 63 -12.05 40.70 46.21
CA ALA A 63 -10.65 40.54 45.77
C ALA A 63 -10.46 40.07 44.31
N VAL A 64 -11.54 39.80 43.56
CA VAL A 64 -11.43 39.25 42.19
C VAL A 64 -11.57 40.33 41.11
N GLU A 65 -12.25 41.46 41.38
CA GLU A 65 -12.42 42.51 40.37
C GLU A 65 -11.17 43.35 40.11
N PHE A 66 -10.26 43.50 41.09
CA PHE A 66 -9.04 44.29 40.88
C PHE A 66 -7.94 43.56 40.10
N ALA A 67 -7.97 42.22 40.06
CA ALA A 67 -6.98 41.43 39.32
C ALA A 67 -7.33 41.31 37.82
N LEU A 68 -8.61 41.42 37.46
CA LEU A 68 -9.06 41.33 36.06
C LEU A 68 -8.86 42.65 35.29
N ASP A 69 -8.99 43.81 35.93
CA ASP A 69 -8.82 45.10 35.24
C ASP A 69 -7.34 45.49 35.03
N PHE A 70 -6.42 44.94 35.81
CA PHE A 70 -4.97 45.14 35.61
C PHE A 70 -4.42 44.29 34.45
N PHE A 71 -4.97 43.10 34.20
CA PHE A 71 -4.58 42.25 33.07
C PHE A 71 -5.27 42.62 31.75
N ALA A 72 -6.39 43.35 31.78
CA ALA A 72 -7.12 43.76 30.57
C ALA A 72 -6.51 44.99 29.87
N LYS A 73 -5.61 45.75 30.51
CA LYS A 73 -5.08 47.03 30.00
C LYS A 73 -3.62 46.99 29.52
N GLN A 74 -3.01 45.81 29.41
CA GLN A 74 -1.75 45.65 28.67
C GLN A 74 -1.96 44.60 27.58
N SER A 75 -2.18 45.07 26.35
CA SER A 75 -2.08 44.24 25.15
C SER A 75 -0.62 44.19 24.69
N PRO A 76 0.11 43.09 24.89
CA PRO A 76 1.10 42.67 23.93
C PRO A 76 0.35 41.81 22.90
N THR A 77 0.18 42.32 21.68
CA THR A 77 -0.09 41.46 20.53
C THR A 77 1.05 40.45 20.43
N THR A 78 0.77 39.24 20.90
CA THR A 78 1.75 38.16 21.07
C THR A 78 2.29 37.71 19.71
N PRO A 79 3.61 37.74 19.46
CA PRO A 79 4.20 37.25 18.20
C PRO A 79 3.86 35.79 17.87
N TYR A 80 3.53 35.00 18.89
CA TYR A 80 3.25 33.56 18.77
C TYR A 80 1.97 33.22 17.98
N LEU A 81 0.94 34.07 18.00
CA LEU A 81 -0.29 33.84 17.22
C LEU A 81 -0.10 34.15 15.73
N GLN A 82 0.78 35.11 15.40
CA GLN A 82 1.15 35.42 14.02
C GLN A 82 2.09 34.37 13.40
N LEU A 83 3.01 33.80 14.20
CA LEU A 83 3.95 32.76 13.73
C LEU A 83 3.24 31.48 13.21
N GLY A 84 2.14 31.06 13.86
CA GLY A 84 1.38 29.89 13.42
C GLY A 84 0.62 30.10 12.10
N HIS A 85 0.20 31.33 11.80
CA HIS A 85 -0.48 31.65 10.54
C HIS A 85 0.49 31.69 9.35
N HIS A 86 1.72 32.15 9.56
CA HIS A 86 2.71 32.20 8.48
C HIS A 86 3.13 30.79 8.02
N MET A 87 3.41 29.89 8.97
CA MET A 87 3.75 28.50 8.67
C MET A 87 2.61 27.77 7.96
N LYS A 88 1.37 27.91 8.45
CA LYS A 88 0.20 27.32 7.76
C LYS A 88 0.00 27.86 6.35
N LYS A 89 0.28 29.13 6.11
CA LYS A 89 0.15 29.75 4.79
C LYS A 89 1.25 29.31 3.82
N GLN A 90 2.49 29.16 4.29
CA GLN A 90 3.61 28.73 3.43
C GLN A 90 3.62 27.23 3.14
N PHE A 91 3.10 26.41 4.05
CA PHE A 91 3.11 24.95 3.98
C PHE A 91 1.69 24.37 3.91
N ASP A 92 0.72 25.12 3.39
CA ASP A 92 -0.69 24.70 3.32
C ASP A 92 -0.88 23.36 2.60
N TRP A 93 -0.04 23.08 1.60
CA TRP A 93 0.06 21.83 0.86
C TRP A 93 0.49 20.61 1.72
N TYR A 94 1.21 20.83 2.82
CA TYR A 94 1.66 19.76 3.73
C TYR A 94 0.58 19.37 4.73
N PHE A 95 -0.28 20.32 5.11
CA PHE A 95 -1.37 20.03 6.05
C PHE A 95 -2.47 19.22 5.37
N ASN A 96 -3.03 18.27 6.12
CA ASN A 96 -4.20 17.53 5.70
C ASN A 96 -5.33 18.49 5.33
N PRO A 97 -6.02 18.27 4.21
CA PRO A 97 -7.14 19.10 3.83
C PRO A 97 -8.27 19.02 4.86
N THR A 98 -8.97 20.13 5.06
CA THR A 98 -10.17 20.15 5.90
C THR A 98 -11.32 19.42 5.22
N LYS A 99 -12.36 19.09 5.98
CA LYS A 99 -13.56 18.47 5.40
C LYS A 99 -14.19 19.36 4.32
N GLU A 100 -14.19 20.66 4.55
CA GLU A 100 -14.70 21.65 3.59
C GLU A 100 -13.89 21.67 2.30
N GLU A 101 -12.55 21.62 2.38
CA GLU A 101 -11.69 21.53 1.19
C GLU A 101 -11.92 20.23 0.40
N ILE A 102 -12.10 19.11 1.10
CA ILE A 102 -12.41 17.82 0.44
C ILE A 102 -13.79 17.89 -0.21
N ASP A 103 -14.81 18.36 0.51
CA ASP A 103 -16.16 18.46 -0.03
C ASP A 103 -16.23 19.42 -1.21
N ASP A 104 -15.43 20.48 -1.21
CA ASP A 104 -15.30 21.39 -2.35
C ASP A 104 -14.69 20.71 -3.57
N ALA A 105 -13.60 19.95 -3.38
CA ALA A 105 -12.96 19.20 -4.44
C ALA A 105 -13.88 18.15 -5.07
N TRP A 106 -14.73 17.51 -4.28
CA TRP A 106 -15.70 16.53 -4.80
C TRP A 106 -16.90 17.16 -5.52
N LYS A 107 -17.29 18.38 -5.15
CA LYS A 107 -18.45 19.07 -5.73
C LYS A 107 -18.13 19.88 -6.98
N ARG A 108 -16.99 20.57 -6.99
CA ARG A 108 -16.63 21.54 -8.02
C ARG A 108 -15.27 21.27 -8.67
N GLY A 109 -14.51 20.32 -8.13
CA GLY A 109 -13.21 19.95 -8.67
C GLY A 109 -13.30 19.12 -9.94
N ILE A 110 -12.13 18.68 -10.37
CA ILE A 110 -11.95 17.87 -11.57
C ILE A 110 -11.57 16.46 -11.14
N LEU A 111 -12.36 15.46 -11.48
CA LEU A 111 -12.00 14.06 -11.36
C LEU A 111 -11.16 13.65 -12.56
N THR A 112 -9.99 13.08 -12.29
CA THR A 112 -9.15 12.44 -13.29
C THR A 112 -8.64 11.10 -12.77
N VAL A 113 -8.32 10.21 -13.69
CA VAL A 113 -7.90 8.84 -13.39
C VAL A 113 -6.64 8.50 -14.13
N ASP A 114 -5.79 7.73 -13.47
CA ASP A 114 -4.61 7.13 -14.05
C ASP A 114 -5.00 5.98 -15.01
N THR A 115 -4.12 5.67 -15.96
CA THR A 115 -4.31 4.58 -16.92
C THR A 115 -4.54 3.24 -16.24
N ASN A 116 -3.81 2.96 -15.16
CA ASN A 116 -3.92 1.69 -14.46
C ASN A 116 -5.33 1.46 -13.89
N VAL A 117 -6.01 2.52 -13.42
CA VAL A 117 -7.38 2.45 -12.93
C VAL A 117 -8.33 2.03 -14.05
N LEU A 118 -8.14 2.59 -15.26
CA LEU A 118 -8.94 2.25 -16.43
C LEU A 118 -8.68 0.82 -16.92
N LEU A 119 -7.42 0.39 -16.93
CA LEU A 119 -7.04 -0.96 -17.37
C LEU A 119 -7.52 -2.04 -16.39
N ASP A 120 -7.48 -1.75 -15.08
CA ASP A 120 -7.89 -2.72 -14.05
C ASP A 120 -9.41 -3.01 -14.08
N LEU A 121 -10.23 -2.18 -14.74
CA LEU A 121 -11.65 -2.48 -15.01
C LEU A 121 -11.85 -3.81 -15.77
N TYR A 122 -10.88 -4.21 -16.60
CA TYR A 122 -10.90 -5.50 -17.31
C TYR A 122 -10.42 -6.68 -16.47
N ARG A 123 -9.91 -6.43 -15.26
CA ARG A 123 -9.41 -7.42 -14.31
C ARG A 123 -10.38 -7.68 -13.17
N TYR A 124 -11.27 -6.73 -12.90
CA TYR A 124 -12.28 -6.86 -11.87
C TYR A 124 -13.45 -7.75 -12.30
N HIS A 125 -14.05 -8.40 -11.32
CA HIS A 125 -15.38 -8.98 -11.36
C HIS A 125 -16.40 -7.89 -11.68
N GLU A 126 -17.50 -8.31 -12.29
CA GLU A 126 -18.56 -7.43 -12.79
C GLU A 126 -19.08 -6.46 -11.71
N GLY A 127 -19.41 -6.96 -10.52
CA GLY A 127 -19.92 -6.11 -9.44
C GLY A 127 -18.95 -5.02 -8.99
N THR A 128 -17.65 -5.32 -8.91
CA THR A 128 -16.60 -4.36 -8.51
C THR A 128 -16.36 -3.33 -9.59
N ARG A 129 -16.28 -3.78 -10.85
CA ARG A 129 -16.17 -2.91 -12.03
C ARG A 129 -17.33 -1.91 -12.08
N ASP A 130 -18.56 -2.42 -12.01
CA ASP A 130 -19.75 -1.59 -12.17
C ASP A 130 -19.88 -0.60 -11.01
N SER A 131 -19.54 -1.02 -9.79
CA SER A 131 -19.49 -0.13 -8.62
C SER A 131 -18.47 1.00 -8.80
N LEU A 132 -17.28 0.70 -9.34
CA LEU A 132 -16.26 1.71 -9.61
C LEU A 132 -16.67 2.66 -10.74
N ILE A 133 -17.20 2.15 -11.86
CA ILE A 133 -17.68 2.98 -12.97
C ILE A 133 -18.80 3.90 -12.51
N GLN A 134 -19.79 3.38 -11.78
CA GLN A 134 -20.86 4.21 -11.22
C GLN A 134 -20.32 5.27 -10.26
N SER A 135 -19.29 4.95 -9.48
CA SER A 135 -18.69 5.90 -8.55
C SER A 135 -17.95 7.03 -9.27
N LEU A 136 -17.25 6.72 -10.36
CA LEU A 136 -16.64 7.72 -11.25
C LEU A 136 -17.72 8.58 -11.91
N GLN A 137 -18.80 7.97 -12.43
CA GLN A 137 -19.91 8.66 -13.09
C GLN A 137 -20.65 9.63 -12.15
N LYS A 138 -20.91 9.22 -10.91
CA LYS A 138 -21.63 10.02 -9.90
C LYS A 138 -20.80 11.14 -9.27
N PHE A 139 -19.50 11.24 -9.59
CA PHE A 139 -18.72 12.40 -9.19
C PHE A 139 -19.38 13.69 -9.68
N GLU A 140 -19.62 14.63 -8.76
CA GLU A 140 -20.44 15.83 -9.01
C GLU A 140 -19.71 16.87 -9.85
N GLY A 141 -18.39 16.98 -9.70
CA GLY A 141 -17.56 17.90 -10.46
C GLY A 141 -17.31 17.49 -11.92
N GLU A 142 -16.42 18.22 -12.59
CA GLU A 142 -16.02 17.92 -13.96
C GLU A 142 -15.22 16.61 -14.00
N LYS A 143 -15.36 15.85 -15.07
CA LYS A 143 -14.56 14.65 -15.33
C LYS A 143 -13.61 15.00 -16.47
N TRP A 144 -12.35 14.63 -16.33
CA TRP A 144 -11.35 14.91 -17.35
C TRP A 144 -10.28 13.83 -17.35
N LEU A 145 -9.78 13.47 -18.53
CA LEU A 145 -8.73 12.49 -18.70
C LEU A 145 -7.52 13.12 -19.39
N SER A 146 -6.32 12.88 -18.87
CA SER A 146 -5.11 13.37 -19.52
C SER A 146 -4.88 12.65 -20.86
N HIS A 147 -4.26 13.35 -21.81
CA HIS A 147 -3.91 12.74 -23.10
C HIS A 147 -2.98 11.54 -22.92
N GLN A 148 -2.04 11.63 -21.98
CA GLN A 148 -1.14 10.54 -21.64
C GLN A 148 -1.93 9.33 -21.10
N ALA A 149 -2.88 9.55 -20.18
CA ALA A 149 -3.66 8.47 -19.60
C ALA A 149 -4.50 7.74 -20.65
N ALA A 150 -5.13 8.51 -21.55
CA ALA A 150 -5.89 7.99 -22.68
C ALA A 150 -5.00 7.20 -23.64
N THR A 151 -3.85 7.75 -24.04
CA THR A 151 -2.91 7.12 -24.98
C THR A 151 -2.44 5.77 -24.45
N GLU A 152 -2.01 5.70 -23.20
CA GLU A 152 -1.56 4.45 -22.60
C GLU A 152 -2.69 3.44 -22.44
N PHE A 153 -3.92 3.90 -22.14
CA PHE A 153 -5.09 3.04 -22.08
C PHE A 153 -5.34 2.37 -23.44
N PHE A 154 -5.43 3.14 -24.52
CA PHE A 154 -5.67 2.59 -25.87
C PHE A 154 -4.56 1.65 -26.32
N ARG A 155 -3.30 1.96 -25.98
CA ARG A 155 -2.14 1.13 -26.31
C ARG A 155 -2.16 -0.21 -25.59
N ASN A 156 -2.50 -0.22 -24.30
CA ASN A 156 -2.37 -1.40 -23.44
C ASN A 156 -3.67 -2.21 -23.29
N ARG A 157 -4.84 -1.65 -23.63
CA ARG A 157 -6.16 -2.29 -23.42
C ARG A 157 -6.22 -3.71 -23.96
N THR A 158 -5.92 -3.92 -25.25
CA THR A 158 -5.99 -5.25 -25.88
C THR A 158 -5.09 -6.27 -25.20
N LYS A 159 -3.88 -5.85 -24.80
CA LYS A 159 -2.94 -6.70 -24.07
C LYS A 159 -3.51 -7.11 -22.71
N VAL A 160 -4.15 -6.19 -22.00
CA VAL A 160 -4.77 -6.47 -20.70
C VAL A 160 -5.95 -7.43 -20.86
N ILE A 161 -6.85 -7.20 -21.82
CA ILE A 161 -7.98 -8.11 -22.10
C ILE A 161 -7.49 -9.54 -22.35
N VAL A 162 -6.51 -9.72 -23.25
CA VAL A 162 -5.94 -11.04 -23.57
C VAL A 162 -5.26 -11.66 -22.34
N SER A 163 -4.60 -10.87 -21.50
CA SER A 163 -3.98 -11.38 -20.27
C SER A 163 -5.01 -11.82 -19.22
N SER A 164 -6.13 -11.10 -19.10
CA SER A 164 -7.23 -11.49 -18.20
C SER A 164 -7.86 -12.81 -18.63
N GLU A 165 -8.05 -13.04 -19.94
CA GLU A 165 -8.56 -14.33 -20.44
C GLU A 165 -7.60 -15.50 -20.14
N LYS A 166 -6.28 -15.25 -20.19
CA LYS A 166 -5.27 -16.27 -19.83
C LYS A 166 -5.33 -16.65 -18.35
N ALA A 167 -5.84 -15.80 -17.47
CA ALA A 167 -5.96 -16.10 -16.04
C ALA A 167 -6.86 -17.32 -15.78
N PHE A 168 -7.91 -17.52 -16.59
CA PHE A 168 -8.74 -18.73 -16.50
C PHE A 168 -7.96 -20.01 -16.80
N LYS A 169 -7.09 -19.97 -17.83
CA LYS A 169 -6.23 -21.11 -18.15
C LYS A 169 -5.25 -21.37 -17.01
N GLN A 170 -4.62 -20.32 -16.47
CA GLN A 170 -3.71 -20.46 -15.33
C GLN A 170 -4.42 -21.05 -14.10
N ALA A 171 -5.64 -20.59 -13.81
CA ALA A 171 -6.46 -21.16 -12.72
C ALA A 171 -6.77 -22.64 -12.96
N GLN A 172 -7.08 -23.03 -14.20
CA GLN A 172 -7.29 -24.43 -14.58
C GLN A 172 -6.01 -25.25 -14.36
N ASP A 173 -4.87 -24.76 -14.84
CA ASP A 173 -3.56 -25.42 -14.70
C ASP A 173 -3.17 -25.62 -13.22
N GLU A 174 -3.48 -24.67 -12.32
CA GLU A 174 -3.23 -24.81 -10.88
C GLU A 174 -4.15 -25.87 -10.22
N ILE A 175 -5.41 -25.95 -10.63
CA ILE A 175 -6.32 -27.00 -10.15
C ILE A 175 -5.88 -28.38 -10.66
N ASP A 176 -5.39 -28.46 -11.89
CA ASP A 176 -4.87 -29.71 -12.45
C ASP A 176 -3.58 -30.16 -11.72
N LYS A 177 -2.71 -29.23 -11.32
CA LYS A 177 -1.56 -29.53 -10.44
C LYS A 177 -2.00 -30.03 -9.07
N LEU A 178 -3.04 -29.44 -8.48
CA LEU A 178 -3.61 -29.91 -7.22
C LEU A 178 -4.15 -31.33 -7.37
N ASN A 179 -4.83 -31.63 -8.48
CA ASN A 179 -5.32 -32.98 -8.78
C ASN A 179 -4.16 -33.99 -8.91
N GLY A 180 -3.09 -33.65 -9.64
CA GLY A 180 -1.91 -34.52 -9.73
C GLY A 180 -1.21 -34.73 -8.38
N SER A 181 -1.20 -33.70 -7.53
CA SER A 181 -0.65 -33.80 -6.16
C SER A 181 -1.50 -34.73 -5.28
N LEU A 182 -2.83 -34.68 -5.41
CA LEU A 182 -3.75 -35.60 -4.75
C LEU A 182 -3.50 -37.04 -5.22
N GLU A 183 -3.41 -37.28 -6.54
CA GLU A 183 -3.13 -38.61 -7.11
C GLU A 183 -1.83 -39.20 -6.56
N SER A 184 -0.77 -38.39 -6.47
CA SER A 184 0.50 -38.81 -5.87
C SER A 184 0.37 -39.15 -4.39
N ALA A 185 -0.35 -38.34 -3.61
CA ALA A 185 -0.54 -38.59 -2.17
C ALA A 185 -1.34 -39.87 -1.92
N VAL A 186 -2.42 -40.08 -2.69
CA VAL A 186 -3.25 -41.28 -2.63
C VAL A 186 -2.43 -42.53 -2.98
N ALA A 187 -1.60 -42.47 -4.02
CA ALA A 187 -0.74 -43.59 -4.41
C ALA A 187 0.26 -43.96 -3.30
N GLN A 188 0.87 -42.97 -2.65
CA GLN A 188 1.78 -43.20 -1.51
C GLN A 188 1.07 -43.83 -0.30
N LEU A 189 -0.15 -43.36 0.01
CA LEU A 189 -0.95 -43.92 1.10
C LEU A 189 -1.39 -45.36 0.81
N LYS A 190 -1.87 -45.65 -0.41
CA LYS A 190 -2.24 -47.01 -0.83
C LYS A 190 -1.03 -47.96 -0.85
N GLY A 191 0.17 -47.45 -1.12
CA GLY A 191 1.42 -48.21 -1.08
C GLY A 191 1.96 -48.49 0.34
N ASN A 192 1.41 -47.83 1.36
CA ASN A 192 1.82 -48.03 2.75
C ASN A 192 1.18 -49.30 3.32
N ARG A 193 2.00 -50.24 3.81
CA ARG A 193 1.53 -51.54 4.35
C ARG A 193 0.92 -51.46 5.75
N ILE A 194 1.10 -50.34 6.46
CA ILE A 194 0.63 -50.13 7.84
C ILE A 194 -0.71 -49.40 7.86
N ILE A 195 -0.94 -48.50 6.90
CA ILE A 195 -2.13 -47.66 6.84
C ILE A 195 -3.22 -48.39 6.03
N PRO A 196 -4.47 -48.50 6.54
CA PRO A 196 -5.57 -49.06 5.77
C PRO A 196 -5.84 -48.27 4.48
N SER A 197 -6.07 -48.97 3.37
CA SER A 197 -6.31 -48.36 2.06
C SER A 197 -7.56 -47.49 2.00
N GLU A 198 -8.51 -47.74 2.90
CA GLU A 198 -9.77 -47.02 3.04
C GLU A 198 -9.51 -45.53 3.33
N VAL A 199 -8.49 -45.21 4.13
CA VAL A 199 -8.10 -43.82 4.44
C VAL A 199 -7.72 -43.05 3.17
N ALA A 200 -7.01 -43.71 2.25
CA ALA A 200 -6.62 -43.10 0.99
C ALA A 200 -7.83 -42.89 0.06
N SER A 201 -8.75 -43.86 0.02
CA SER A 201 -9.98 -43.77 -0.77
C SER A 201 -10.93 -42.69 -0.26
N GLU A 202 -11.11 -42.58 1.07
CA GLU A 202 -11.93 -41.52 1.67
C GLU A 202 -11.38 -40.13 1.39
N LEU A 203 -10.06 -39.94 1.50
CA LEU A 203 -9.40 -38.69 1.14
C LEU A 203 -9.61 -38.36 -0.35
N GLU A 204 -9.42 -39.35 -1.22
CA GLU A 204 -9.59 -39.22 -2.66
C GLU A 204 -11.02 -38.76 -2.99
N ASP A 205 -12.04 -39.40 -2.43
CA ASP A 205 -13.45 -39.08 -2.71
C ASP A 205 -13.85 -37.66 -2.27
N VAL A 206 -13.43 -37.24 -1.07
CA VAL A 206 -13.75 -35.91 -0.52
C VAL A 206 -13.04 -34.80 -1.31
N VAL A 207 -11.76 -34.99 -1.63
CA VAL A 207 -10.98 -33.93 -2.30
C VAL A 207 -11.29 -33.89 -3.79
N ARG A 208 -11.45 -35.04 -4.46
CA ARG A 208 -11.72 -35.11 -5.91
C ARG A 208 -13.06 -34.47 -6.26
N SER A 209 -14.09 -34.65 -5.44
CA SER A 209 -15.39 -33.98 -5.63
C SER A 209 -15.28 -32.45 -5.50
N SER A 210 -14.48 -31.98 -4.55
CA SER A 210 -14.19 -30.55 -4.37
C SER A 210 -13.41 -29.95 -5.56
N ILE A 211 -12.41 -30.68 -6.06
CA ILE A 211 -11.64 -30.31 -7.27
C ILE A 211 -12.55 -30.21 -8.49
N SER A 212 -13.38 -31.24 -8.73
CA SER A 212 -14.31 -31.25 -9.86
C SER A 212 -15.33 -30.10 -9.78
N THR A 213 -15.82 -29.79 -8.58
CA THR A 213 -16.69 -28.63 -8.35
C THR A 213 -15.99 -27.31 -8.69
N ALA A 214 -14.71 -27.16 -8.29
CA ALA A 214 -13.93 -25.97 -8.61
C ALA A 214 -13.67 -25.84 -10.13
N GLN A 215 -13.29 -26.93 -10.80
CA GLN A 215 -13.11 -26.97 -12.26
C GLN A 215 -14.38 -26.54 -13.00
N SER A 216 -15.54 -27.07 -12.59
CA SER A 216 -16.84 -26.71 -13.18
C SER A 216 -17.13 -25.21 -13.01
N LYS A 217 -16.95 -24.66 -11.80
CA LYS A 217 -17.15 -23.23 -11.53
C LYS A 217 -16.22 -22.33 -12.36
N ILE A 218 -14.95 -22.71 -12.54
CA ILE A 218 -14.00 -21.98 -13.38
C ILE A 218 -14.45 -21.99 -14.84
N SER A 219 -14.88 -23.15 -15.35
CA SER A 219 -15.40 -23.27 -16.72
C SER A 219 -16.64 -22.42 -16.95
N THR A 220 -17.62 -22.47 -16.04
CA THR A 220 -18.81 -21.61 -16.10
C THR A 220 -18.44 -20.13 -16.07
N ALA A 221 -17.54 -19.72 -15.17
CA ALA A 221 -17.09 -18.34 -15.08
C ALA A 221 -16.42 -17.88 -16.39
N LYS A 222 -15.59 -18.73 -17.00
CA LYS A 222 -14.95 -18.46 -18.29
C LYS A 222 -15.95 -18.35 -19.44
N GLU A 223 -16.97 -19.20 -19.48
CA GLU A 223 -18.03 -19.16 -20.50
C GLU A 223 -18.89 -17.89 -20.37
N SER A 224 -19.17 -17.46 -19.14
CA SER A 224 -19.89 -16.22 -18.86
C SER A 224 -19.03 -14.96 -19.00
N TYR A 225 -17.70 -15.09 -19.12
CA TYR A 225 -16.81 -13.95 -19.18
C TYR A 225 -17.05 -13.15 -20.46
N PRO A 226 -17.31 -11.84 -20.38
CA PRO A 226 -17.62 -11.04 -21.56
C PRO A 226 -16.45 -11.05 -22.55
N LYS A 227 -16.77 -11.22 -23.84
CA LYS A 227 -15.78 -11.18 -24.93
C LYS A 227 -15.46 -9.75 -25.30
N PHE A 228 -14.68 -9.07 -24.45
CA PHE A 228 -14.35 -7.65 -24.61
C PHE A 228 -13.67 -7.29 -25.94
N LEU A 229 -13.05 -8.25 -26.63
CA LEU A 229 -12.49 -8.03 -27.97
C LEU A 229 -13.56 -7.91 -29.07
N GLN A 230 -14.77 -8.42 -28.84
CA GLN A 230 -15.89 -8.37 -29.79
C GLN A 230 -16.85 -7.23 -29.44
N GLU A 231 -17.26 -7.16 -28.18
CA GLU A 231 -18.12 -6.11 -27.65
C GLU A 231 -17.52 -5.58 -26.35
N ASP A 232 -17.18 -4.29 -26.33
CA ASP A 232 -16.52 -3.64 -25.20
C ASP A 232 -17.44 -2.60 -24.52
N PRO A 233 -18.33 -3.04 -23.61
CA PRO A 233 -19.19 -2.13 -22.87
C PRO A 233 -18.43 -1.22 -21.91
N ILE A 234 -17.20 -1.59 -21.52
CA ILE A 234 -16.34 -0.77 -20.67
C ILE A 234 -15.85 0.42 -21.48
N LEU A 235 -15.26 0.16 -22.65
CA LEU A 235 -14.79 1.20 -23.56
C LEU A 235 -15.92 2.15 -23.94
N LYS A 236 -17.13 1.64 -24.19
CA LYS A 236 -18.31 2.47 -24.48
C LYS A 236 -18.62 3.43 -23.32
N GLN A 237 -18.75 2.91 -22.10
CA GLN A 237 -19.04 3.73 -20.91
C GLN A 237 -17.94 4.75 -20.62
N LEU A 238 -16.66 4.37 -20.78
CA LEU A 238 -15.54 5.28 -20.63
C LEU A 238 -15.55 6.38 -21.70
N SER A 239 -15.86 6.03 -22.95
CA SER A 239 -15.93 6.99 -24.06
C SER A 239 -17.06 8.00 -23.85
N GLU A 240 -18.22 7.55 -23.37
CA GLU A 240 -19.34 8.44 -23.01
C GLU A 240 -18.98 9.33 -21.82
N MET A 241 -18.33 8.78 -20.79
CA MET A 241 -17.96 9.52 -19.58
C MET A 241 -16.90 10.60 -19.82
N PHE A 242 -15.96 10.37 -20.73
CA PHE A 242 -14.90 11.32 -21.08
C PHE A 242 -15.11 11.98 -22.45
N ASN A 243 -16.33 11.95 -22.98
CA ASN A 243 -16.65 12.59 -24.25
C ASN A 243 -16.35 14.10 -24.19
N ASP A 244 -15.56 14.61 -25.13
CA ASP A 244 -15.06 15.99 -25.17
C ASP A 244 -14.30 16.43 -23.90
N ALA A 245 -13.84 15.48 -23.09
CA ALA A 245 -13.18 15.71 -21.81
C ALA A 245 -11.80 15.04 -21.72
N VAL A 246 -11.15 14.86 -22.87
CA VAL A 246 -9.75 14.39 -22.95
C VAL A 246 -8.85 15.60 -23.21
N GLY A 247 -7.76 15.71 -22.46
CA GLY A 247 -6.74 16.74 -22.65
C GLY A 247 -6.07 16.66 -24.02
N GLU A 248 -5.46 17.78 -24.43
CA GLU A 248 -4.62 17.81 -25.62
C GLU A 248 -3.24 17.20 -25.33
N ASP A 249 -2.58 16.69 -26.38
CA ASP A 249 -1.18 16.29 -26.28
C ASP A 249 -0.26 17.52 -26.14
N PHE A 250 0.98 17.30 -25.70
CA PHE A 250 1.97 18.36 -25.73
C PHE A 250 2.23 18.80 -27.18
N LYS A 251 2.36 20.12 -27.36
CA LYS A 251 2.76 20.71 -28.64
C LYS A 251 4.10 20.15 -29.08
N GLU A 252 4.25 19.88 -30.38
CA GLU A 252 5.47 19.31 -30.96
C GLU A 252 6.73 20.11 -30.57
N GLU A 253 6.61 21.44 -30.59
CA GLU A 253 7.67 22.40 -30.26
C GLU A 253 8.19 22.26 -28.81
N SER A 254 7.36 21.78 -27.88
CA SER A 254 7.70 21.64 -26.47
C SER A 254 8.13 20.23 -26.09
N ARG A 255 8.00 19.25 -26.99
CA ARG A 255 8.24 17.83 -26.67
C ARG A 255 9.69 17.56 -26.29
N GLU A 256 10.65 18.13 -27.01
CA GLU A 256 12.08 17.96 -26.72
C GLU A 256 12.44 18.54 -25.35
N GLU A 257 11.90 19.71 -25.02
CA GLU A 257 12.13 20.36 -23.72
C GLU A 257 11.53 19.53 -22.57
N ILE A 258 10.27 19.09 -22.71
CA ILE A 258 9.59 18.29 -21.69
C ILE A 258 10.29 16.94 -21.50
N ALA A 259 10.78 16.31 -22.58
CA ALA A 259 11.55 15.07 -22.49
C ALA A 259 12.90 15.27 -21.79
N ALA A 260 13.60 16.38 -22.06
CA ALA A 260 14.84 16.72 -21.38
C ALA A 260 14.62 16.96 -19.87
N GLN A 261 13.54 17.66 -19.51
CA GLN A 261 13.14 17.84 -18.11
C GLN A 261 12.82 16.49 -17.44
N ALA A 262 12.13 15.59 -18.14
CA ALA A 262 11.80 14.27 -17.62
C ALA A 262 13.06 13.43 -17.32
N GLU A 263 14.06 13.45 -18.22
CA GLU A 263 15.35 12.79 -18.01
C GLU A 263 16.08 13.38 -16.80
N GLU A 264 16.12 14.71 -16.68
CA GLU A 264 16.75 15.37 -15.53
C GLU A 264 16.06 15.01 -14.21
N ARG A 265 14.71 14.98 -14.19
CA ARG A 265 13.93 14.54 -13.02
C ARG A 265 14.25 13.11 -12.66
N LYS A 266 14.33 12.20 -13.63
CA LYS A 266 14.69 10.80 -13.39
C LYS A 266 16.09 10.68 -12.79
N LYS A 267 17.08 11.37 -13.37
CA LYS A 267 18.47 11.41 -12.85
C LYS A 267 18.55 11.94 -11.42
N ASN A 268 17.78 12.97 -11.11
CA ASN A 268 17.74 13.62 -9.80
C ASN A 268 16.73 12.97 -8.82
N LYS A 269 16.08 11.87 -9.21
CA LYS A 269 15.05 11.15 -8.42
C LYS A 269 13.90 12.06 -7.96
N VAL A 270 13.48 12.96 -8.84
CA VAL A 270 12.31 13.83 -8.62
C VAL A 270 11.05 13.07 -9.03
N PRO A 271 10.06 12.91 -8.13
CA PRO A 271 8.82 12.18 -8.43
C PRO A 271 7.89 12.94 -9.39
N PRO A 272 6.94 12.27 -10.06
CA PRO A 272 6.78 10.83 -10.15
C PRO A 272 7.57 10.22 -11.33
N GLY A 273 7.68 8.89 -11.39
CA GLY A 273 8.22 8.13 -12.53
C GLY A 273 9.72 7.80 -12.47
N TYR A 274 10.46 8.25 -11.44
CA TYR A 274 11.90 7.94 -11.36
C TYR A 274 12.18 6.47 -10.98
N LEU A 275 11.19 5.77 -10.42
CA LEU A 275 11.28 4.33 -10.12
C LEU A 275 10.92 3.45 -11.31
N ASP A 276 10.48 4.04 -12.43
CA ASP A 276 10.16 3.26 -13.61
C ASP A 276 11.42 2.71 -14.27
N ASP A 277 11.42 1.39 -14.46
CA ASP A 277 12.58 0.63 -14.93
C ASP A 277 12.94 0.86 -16.42
N GLY A 278 12.37 1.88 -17.08
CA GLY A 278 12.65 2.19 -18.50
C GLY A 278 12.16 1.09 -19.46
N LYS A 279 11.10 0.37 -19.08
CA LYS A 279 10.57 -0.83 -19.77
C LYS A 279 9.96 -0.58 -21.15
N ASP A 280 9.60 0.66 -21.46
CA ASP A 280 9.08 1.04 -22.78
C ASP A 280 10.15 1.88 -23.48
N GLU A 281 10.80 1.30 -24.50
CA GLU A 281 11.68 2.06 -25.42
C GLU A 281 10.93 3.25 -26.05
N ASP A 282 9.59 3.15 -26.15
CA ASP A 282 8.77 4.15 -26.81
C ASP A 282 8.51 5.43 -25.99
N ARG A 283 8.37 5.40 -24.65
CA ARG A 283 8.21 6.62 -23.80
C ARG A 283 8.51 6.33 -22.31
N PRO A 284 9.73 6.57 -21.80
CA PRO A 284 10.12 6.25 -20.41
C PRO A 284 9.57 7.21 -19.33
N TYR A 285 8.72 8.17 -19.71
CA TYR A 285 8.31 9.32 -18.88
C TYR A 285 6.79 9.45 -18.69
N GLY A 286 6.04 8.35 -18.88
CA GLY A 286 4.57 8.35 -18.82
C GLY A 286 4.01 8.97 -17.55
N ASP A 287 4.50 8.56 -16.38
CA ASP A 287 4.09 9.10 -15.07
C ASP A 287 4.29 10.62 -14.98
N TYR A 288 5.43 11.13 -15.44
CA TYR A 288 5.71 12.56 -15.42
C TYR A 288 4.83 13.33 -16.40
N TYR A 289 4.60 12.80 -17.60
CA TYR A 289 3.72 13.42 -18.60
C TYR A 289 2.28 13.52 -18.11
N LEU A 290 1.78 12.44 -17.51
CA LEU A 290 0.46 12.41 -16.87
C LEU A 290 0.38 13.47 -15.77
N TRP A 291 1.39 13.51 -14.88
CA TRP A 291 1.44 14.45 -13.77
C TRP A 291 1.48 15.91 -14.23
N LEU A 292 2.31 16.23 -15.23
CA LEU A 292 2.42 17.57 -15.81
C LEU A 292 1.09 18.03 -16.41
N GLN A 293 0.44 17.19 -17.22
CA GLN A 293 -0.86 17.50 -17.82
C GLN A 293 -1.93 17.78 -16.77
N ILE A 294 -1.94 17.02 -15.67
CA ILE A 294 -2.88 17.25 -14.55
C ILE A 294 -2.65 18.62 -13.91
N ILE A 295 -1.40 18.96 -13.59
CA ILE A 295 -1.07 20.25 -12.96
C ILE A 295 -1.42 21.41 -13.88
N GLU A 296 -1.09 21.31 -15.18
CA GLU A 296 -1.41 22.34 -16.16
C GLU A 296 -2.92 22.52 -16.33
N HIS A 297 -3.67 21.42 -16.36
CA HIS A 297 -5.13 21.48 -16.43
C HIS A 297 -5.75 22.10 -15.18
N ALA A 298 -5.25 21.72 -13.99
CA ALA A 298 -5.66 22.33 -12.72
C ALA A 298 -5.40 23.84 -12.69
N LYS A 299 -4.25 24.26 -13.21
CA LYS A 299 -3.87 25.67 -13.34
C LYS A 299 -4.80 26.43 -14.28
N ALA A 300 -5.07 25.87 -15.46
CA ALA A 300 -5.91 26.49 -16.48
C ALA A 300 -7.37 26.66 -16.01
N LYS A 301 -7.90 25.68 -15.29
CA LYS A 301 -9.28 25.71 -14.75
C LYS A 301 -9.40 26.43 -13.41
N ALA A 302 -8.29 26.62 -12.71
CA ALA A 302 -8.25 27.16 -11.34
C ALA A 302 -9.17 26.39 -10.36
N CYS A 303 -9.23 25.06 -10.51
CA CYS A 303 -10.05 24.17 -9.69
C CYS A 303 -9.19 23.09 -9.01
N PRO A 304 -9.59 22.60 -7.82
CA PRO A 304 -8.97 21.44 -7.20
C PRO A 304 -9.16 20.19 -8.06
N VAL A 305 -8.23 19.24 -7.95
CA VAL A 305 -8.26 17.97 -8.69
C VAL A 305 -8.38 16.80 -7.72
N VAL A 306 -9.18 15.80 -8.09
CA VAL A 306 -9.20 14.48 -7.49
C VAL A 306 -8.58 13.51 -8.50
N LEU A 307 -7.34 13.09 -8.25
CA LEU A 307 -6.65 12.06 -9.02
C LEU A 307 -6.87 10.70 -8.37
N VAL A 308 -7.37 9.74 -9.13
CA VAL A 308 -7.44 8.33 -8.71
C VAL A 308 -6.33 7.54 -9.41
N THR A 309 -5.52 6.83 -8.64
CA THR A 309 -4.42 5.99 -9.17
C THR A 309 -4.32 4.68 -8.40
N SER A 310 -3.99 3.58 -9.08
CA SER A 310 -3.66 2.29 -8.45
C SER A 310 -2.16 2.16 -8.13
N GLU A 311 -1.38 3.24 -8.16
CA GLU A 311 0.06 3.26 -7.87
C GLU A 311 0.34 3.06 -6.37
N ARG A 312 1.47 2.41 -6.05
CA ARG A 312 1.96 2.08 -4.68
C ARG A 312 3.47 2.29 -4.49
N LYS A 313 4.19 2.69 -5.54
CA LYS A 313 5.62 3.00 -5.51
C LYS A 313 5.91 4.24 -4.64
N GLU A 314 7.17 4.36 -4.23
CA GLU A 314 7.63 5.37 -3.27
C GLU A 314 7.84 6.75 -3.88
N ASP A 315 7.86 6.83 -5.21
CA ASP A 315 7.85 8.09 -5.94
C ASP A 315 6.45 8.74 -5.96
N TRP A 316 5.38 7.97 -5.72
CA TRP A 316 4.03 8.51 -5.54
C TRP A 316 3.62 8.65 -4.07
N TRP A 317 4.06 7.71 -3.23
CA TRP A 317 3.61 7.61 -1.83
C TRP A 317 4.75 7.70 -0.82
N GLU A 318 4.56 8.50 0.22
CA GLU A 318 5.48 8.54 1.35
C GLU A 318 5.30 7.30 2.23
N LYS A 319 6.41 6.61 2.50
CA LYS A 319 6.46 5.43 3.37
C LYS A 319 7.36 5.69 4.57
N VAL A 320 6.79 5.58 5.77
CA VAL A 320 7.51 5.72 7.04
C VAL A 320 7.39 4.42 7.82
N SER A 321 8.52 3.78 8.14
CA SER A 321 8.56 2.51 8.86
C SER A 321 7.63 1.43 8.25
N GLY A 322 7.61 1.33 6.92
CA GLY A 322 6.78 0.37 6.18
C GLY A 322 5.29 0.74 6.09
N LYS A 323 4.86 1.89 6.62
CA LYS A 323 3.48 2.38 6.50
C LYS A 323 3.40 3.55 5.51
N THR A 324 2.47 3.46 4.57
CA THR A 324 2.13 4.59 3.71
C THR A 324 1.41 5.67 4.51
N THR A 325 1.97 6.88 4.56
CA THR A 325 1.43 8.02 5.31
C THR A 325 0.54 8.93 4.46
N GLY A 326 0.80 8.98 3.15
CA GLY A 326 0.05 9.80 2.19
C GLY A 326 0.83 9.98 0.89
N PRO A 327 0.32 10.81 -0.04
CA PRO A 327 1.06 11.16 -1.24
C PRO A 327 2.38 11.85 -0.92
N ARG A 328 3.38 11.74 -1.79
CA ARG A 328 4.69 12.37 -1.58
C ARG A 328 4.54 13.89 -1.41
N PRO A 329 5.08 14.49 -0.33
CA PRO A 329 4.98 15.92 -0.09
C PRO A 329 5.53 16.78 -1.25
N GLU A 330 6.53 16.27 -1.98
CA GLU A 330 7.10 16.91 -3.17
C GLU A 330 6.07 17.11 -4.28
N LEU A 331 5.19 16.13 -4.52
CA LEU A 331 4.11 16.22 -5.49
C LEU A 331 3.09 17.29 -5.05
N LEU A 332 2.67 17.23 -3.78
CA LEU A 332 1.70 18.19 -3.24
C LEU A 332 2.23 19.63 -3.29
N ARG A 333 3.52 19.82 -2.98
CA ARG A 333 4.20 21.11 -3.06
C ARG A 333 4.29 21.60 -4.51
N GLU A 334 4.71 20.75 -5.44
CA GLU A 334 4.83 21.09 -6.86
C GLU A 334 3.47 21.50 -7.45
N ALA A 335 2.44 20.68 -7.21
CA ALA A 335 1.07 20.98 -7.62
C ALA A 335 0.62 22.35 -7.09
N LYS A 336 0.85 22.63 -5.81
CA LYS A 336 0.48 23.91 -5.20
C LYS A 336 1.27 25.08 -5.77
N GLN A 337 2.58 24.92 -6.01
CA GLN A 337 3.45 25.96 -6.54
C GLN A 337 3.11 26.33 -7.99
N ILE A 338 2.80 25.35 -8.83
CA ILE A 338 2.56 25.57 -10.27
C ILE A 338 1.11 25.96 -10.53
N SER A 339 0.14 25.25 -9.94
CA SER A 339 -1.29 25.46 -10.21
C SER A 339 -1.97 26.42 -9.23
N GLY A 340 -1.42 26.60 -8.03
CA GLY A 340 -2.11 27.26 -6.91
C GLY A 340 -3.22 26.42 -6.26
N GLN A 341 -3.58 25.29 -6.87
CA GLN A 341 -4.68 24.43 -6.48
C GLN A 341 -4.20 23.25 -5.63
N ARG A 342 -5.13 22.65 -4.90
CA ARG A 342 -4.91 21.41 -4.16
C ARG A 342 -5.26 20.22 -5.07
N ILE A 343 -4.39 19.22 -5.09
CA ILE A 343 -4.64 17.94 -5.76
C ILE A 343 -4.77 16.86 -4.69
N LEU A 344 -5.94 16.24 -4.63
CA LEU A 344 -6.22 15.08 -3.78
C LEU A 344 -5.86 13.83 -4.59
N ILE A 345 -4.95 13.02 -4.07
CA ILE A 345 -4.52 11.77 -4.71
C ILE A 345 -5.08 10.61 -3.89
N TYR A 346 -5.93 9.80 -4.52
CA TYR A 346 -6.55 8.63 -3.92
C TYR A 346 -6.06 7.35 -4.58
N GLN A 347 -5.80 6.35 -3.73
CA GLN A 347 -5.79 4.96 -4.21
C GLN A 347 -7.20 4.55 -4.61
N THR A 348 -7.34 3.71 -5.63
CA THR A 348 -8.63 3.30 -6.19
C THR A 348 -9.61 2.78 -5.13
N GLU A 349 -9.14 1.99 -4.16
CA GLU A 349 -9.98 1.51 -3.06
C GLU A 349 -10.47 2.63 -2.13
N ARG A 350 -9.63 3.65 -1.89
CA ARG A 350 -9.97 4.80 -1.04
C ARG A 350 -10.95 5.71 -1.74
N PHE A 351 -10.79 5.90 -3.05
CA PHE A 351 -11.76 6.63 -3.85
C PHE A 351 -13.13 5.95 -3.78
N LEU A 352 -13.20 4.63 -3.98
CA LEU A 352 -14.46 3.89 -3.90
C LEU A 352 -15.10 4.00 -2.51
N GLU A 353 -14.31 3.81 -1.43
CA GLU A 353 -14.77 4.00 -0.05
C GLU A 353 -15.40 5.40 0.15
N HIS A 354 -14.70 6.45 -0.27
CA HIS A 354 -15.15 7.83 -0.12
C HIS A 354 -16.37 8.17 -0.99
N ALA A 355 -16.43 7.61 -2.20
CA ALA A 355 -17.54 7.79 -3.11
C ALA A 355 -18.82 7.16 -2.55
N LEU A 356 -18.76 5.89 -2.14
CA LEU A 356 -19.92 5.18 -1.57
C LEU A 356 -20.44 5.86 -0.30
N GLN A 357 -19.54 6.31 0.59
CA GLN A 357 -19.91 7.07 1.78
C GLN A 357 -20.65 8.38 1.43
N ARG A 358 -20.17 9.12 0.41
CA ARG A 358 -20.81 10.36 -0.06
C ARG A 358 -22.18 10.10 -0.68
N PHE A 359 -22.32 9.01 -1.41
CA PHE A 359 -23.58 8.60 -2.03
C PHE A 359 -24.54 7.90 -1.06
N GLN A 360 -24.18 7.82 0.24
CA GLN A 360 -24.97 7.13 1.27
C GLN A 360 -25.28 5.67 0.91
N GLN A 361 -24.37 5.04 0.16
CA GLN A 361 -24.45 3.63 -0.20
C GLN A 361 -23.61 2.79 0.78
N PRO A 362 -24.03 1.55 1.08
CA PRO A 362 -23.24 0.67 1.92
C PRO A 362 -21.88 0.41 1.27
N VAL A 363 -20.84 0.40 2.10
CA VAL A 363 -19.49 0.08 1.66
C VAL A 363 -19.47 -1.38 1.18
N ASN A 364 -19.02 -1.59 -0.06
CA ASN A 364 -18.86 -2.93 -0.61
C ASN A 364 -17.45 -3.46 -0.26
N GLU A 365 -17.34 -4.15 0.87
CA GLU A 365 -16.05 -4.67 1.36
C GLU A 365 -15.41 -5.65 0.38
N THR A 366 -16.20 -6.50 -0.30
CA THR A 366 -15.65 -7.46 -1.27
C THR A 366 -15.03 -6.74 -2.47
N ALA A 367 -15.67 -5.69 -2.97
CA ALA A 367 -15.12 -4.86 -4.06
C ALA A 367 -13.82 -4.16 -3.64
N ILE A 368 -13.75 -3.65 -2.41
CA ILE A 368 -12.54 -3.00 -1.88
C ILE A 368 -11.39 -4.00 -1.74
N GLU A 369 -11.66 -5.20 -1.21
CA GLU A 369 -10.66 -6.26 -1.09
C GLU A 369 -10.14 -6.70 -2.45
N GLU A 370 -11.04 -6.84 -3.43
CA GLU A 370 -10.67 -7.19 -4.80
C GLU A 370 -9.77 -6.12 -5.44
N ILE A 371 -10.12 -4.83 -5.34
CA ILE A 371 -9.30 -3.72 -5.84
C ILE A 371 -7.90 -3.75 -5.21
N ARG A 372 -7.82 -3.97 -3.90
CA ARG A 372 -6.54 -4.09 -3.18
C ARG A 372 -5.75 -5.30 -3.66
N ALA A 373 -6.39 -6.45 -3.87
CA ALA A 373 -5.75 -7.68 -4.33
C ALA A 373 -5.14 -7.52 -5.73
N VAL A 374 -5.90 -6.97 -6.69
CA VAL A 374 -5.41 -6.72 -8.06
C VAL A 374 -4.25 -5.72 -8.06
N SER A 375 -4.37 -4.64 -7.29
CA SER A 375 -3.30 -3.62 -7.19
C SER A 375 -2.02 -4.21 -6.56
N THR A 376 -2.15 -5.05 -5.52
CA THR A 376 -1.02 -5.73 -4.88
C THR A 376 -0.36 -6.72 -5.84
N TRP A 377 -1.16 -7.56 -6.50
CA TRP A 377 -0.68 -8.52 -7.50
C TRP A 377 0.08 -7.82 -8.64
N ARG A 378 -0.42 -6.68 -9.13
CA ARG A 378 0.29 -5.88 -10.15
C ARG A 378 1.62 -5.36 -9.63
N SER A 379 1.65 -4.80 -8.42
CA SER A 379 2.89 -4.34 -7.79
C SER A 379 3.92 -5.47 -7.64
N GLU A 380 3.48 -6.67 -7.25
CA GLU A 380 4.32 -7.87 -7.18
C GLU A 380 4.86 -8.35 -8.54
N LEU A 381 4.12 -8.12 -9.63
CA LEU A 381 4.57 -8.40 -10.99
C LEU A 381 5.59 -7.37 -11.50
N GLU A 382 5.49 -6.12 -11.05
CA GLU A 382 6.42 -5.06 -11.44
C GLU A 382 7.81 -5.25 -10.81
N VAL A 383 7.85 -5.84 -9.60
CA VAL A 383 9.07 -6.21 -8.89
C VAL A 383 9.86 -7.23 -9.71
N ALA A 384 11.07 -6.83 -10.14
CA ALA A 384 11.96 -7.70 -10.93
C ALA A 384 12.41 -8.93 -10.15
N VAL A 385 12.68 -8.76 -8.86
CA VAL A 385 13.40 -9.72 -8.02
C VAL A 385 12.50 -10.21 -6.92
N ARG A 386 12.34 -11.53 -6.84
CA ARG A 386 11.67 -12.17 -5.72
C ARG A 386 12.67 -13.04 -4.96
N LEU A 387 12.90 -12.73 -3.68
CA LEU A 387 13.54 -13.67 -2.78
C LEU A 387 12.60 -14.87 -2.58
N ARG A 388 13.05 -16.06 -2.95
CA ARG A 388 12.28 -17.31 -2.81
C ARG A 388 12.56 -17.97 -1.47
N GLU A 389 13.81 -17.97 -1.05
CA GLU A 389 14.25 -18.66 0.16
C GLU A 389 15.54 -18.03 0.67
N GLN A 390 15.67 -17.95 1.99
CA GLN A 390 16.93 -17.72 2.68
C GLN A 390 17.19 -18.94 3.57
N SER A 391 18.24 -19.71 3.25
CA SER A 391 18.74 -20.75 4.12
C SER A 391 19.87 -20.20 4.98
N VAL A 392 19.96 -20.68 6.22
CA VAL A 392 21.01 -20.31 7.17
C VAL A 392 21.74 -21.58 7.55
N THR A 393 23.04 -21.63 7.27
CA THR A 393 23.93 -22.74 7.62
C THR A 393 24.64 -22.48 8.94
N GLU A 394 24.90 -21.23 9.27
CA GLU A 394 25.53 -20.81 10.52
C GLU A 394 24.80 -19.60 11.08
N SER A 395 24.50 -19.63 12.38
CA SER A 395 23.66 -18.64 13.05
C SER A 395 24.20 -18.38 14.45
N ALA A 396 25.04 -17.36 14.56
CA ALA A 396 25.61 -16.85 15.81
C ALA A 396 25.66 -15.31 15.78
N SER A 397 25.89 -14.68 16.92
CA SER A 397 25.98 -13.21 17.01
C SER A 397 27.25 -12.63 16.39
N ASP A 398 28.30 -13.42 16.20
CA ASP A 398 29.57 -13.05 15.60
C ASP A 398 29.73 -13.57 14.17
N LYS A 399 28.94 -14.58 13.78
CA LYS A 399 28.99 -15.16 12.44
C LYS A 399 27.61 -15.63 11.97
N ASN A 400 27.25 -15.27 10.74
CA ASN A 400 26.03 -15.74 10.09
C ASN A 400 26.33 -16.08 8.62
N ALA A 401 25.98 -17.29 8.19
CA ALA A 401 26.25 -17.73 6.83
C ALA A 401 25.06 -18.51 6.28
N GLY A 402 24.92 -18.53 4.97
CA GLY A 402 23.84 -19.25 4.30
C GLY A 402 23.72 -18.92 2.82
N ALA A 403 22.53 -19.15 2.27
CA ALA A 403 22.26 -18.85 0.86
C ALA A 403 20.93 -18.13 0.66
N LEU A 404 20.89 -17.22 -0.32
CA LEU A 404 19.70 -16.58 -0.83
C LEU A 404 19.37 -17.17 -2.20
N ARG A 405 18.21 -17.81 -2.32
CA ARG A 405 17.65 -18.22 -3.62
C ARG A 405 16.68 -17.15 -4.10
N VAL A 406 16.97 -16.65 -5.29
CA VAL A 406 16.33 -15.47 -5.87
C VAL A 406 15.79 -15.83 -7.24
N GLU A 407 14.56 -15.43 -7.51
CA GLU A 407 13.97 -15.50 -8.85
C GLU A 407 13.96 -14.12 -9.47
N LEU A 408 14.70 -13.95 -10.57
CA LEU A 408 14.58 -12.79 -11.43
C LEU A 408 13.49 -13.07 -12.45
N ARG A 409 12.40 -12.28 -12.41
CA ARG A 409 11.18 -12.50 -13.20
C ARG A 409 11.18 -11.82 -14.56
N ARG A 410 12.05 -10.83 -14.75
CA ARG A 410 12.22 -10.10 -16.01
C ARG A 410 13.67 -9.67 -16.18
N PRO A 411 14.15 -9.48 -17.43
CA PRO A 411 15.49 -8.98 -17.66
C PRO A 411 15.69 -7.59 -17.06
N VAL A 412 16.81 -7.37 -16.38
CA VAL A 412 17.19 -6.07 -15.80
C VAL A 412 18.69 -5.89 -15.89
N ARG A 413 19.14 -4.64 -15.96
CA ARG A 413 20.58 -4.34 -15.96
C ARG A 413 21.23 -4.68 -14.61
N ASN A 414 20.53 -4.43 -13.52
CA ASN A 414 21.02 -4.67 -12.17
C ASN A 414 19.84 -4.96 -11.26
N PHE A 415 20.11 -5.71 -10.19
CA PHE A 415 19.10 -5.98 -9.19
C PHE A 415 19.70 -6.19 -7.81
N THR A 416 18.87 -5.99 -6.79
CA THR A 416 19.24 -6.11 -5.38
C THR A 416 18.38 -7.17 -4.72
N VAL A 417 19.00 -7.99 -3.87
CA VAL A 417 18.29 -8.86 -2.92
C VAL A 417 18.74 -8.51 -1.51
N SER A 418 17.79 -8.44 -0.59
CA SER A 418 18.05 -8.24 0.83
C SER A 418 17.96 -9.57 1.58
N GLY A 419 18.83 -9.77 2.56
CA GLY A 419 18.78 -10.90 3.50
C GLY A 419 18.75 -10.41 4.94
N HIS A 420 18.29 -11.28 5.84
CA HIS A 420 18.18 -10.99 7.27
C HIS A 420 19.18 -11.79 8.11
N LEU A 421 19.70 -11.20 9.18
CA LEU A 421 20.64 -11.83 10.09
C LEU A 421 19.91 -12.14 11.40
N ASN A 422 19.84 -13.42 11.74
CA ASN A 422 19.22 -13.89 12.98
C ASN A 422 20.14 -14.95 13.63
N PRO A 423 20.54 -14.80 14.91
CA PRO A 423 20.31 -13.63 15.77
C PRO A 423 20.95 -12.35 15.20
N ASN A 424 20.55 -11.19 15.72
CA ASN A 424 21.22 -9.93 15.36
C ASN A 424 22.72 -10.04 15.65
N MET A 425 23.52 -9.51 14.73
CA MET A 425 24.97 -9.50 14.88
C MET A 425 25.40 -8.55 16.01
N ALA A 426 26.54 -8.84 16.64
CA ALA A 426 27.08 -8.05 17.74
C ALA A 426 27.48 -6.64 17.29
N ASN A 427 27.99 -6.50 16.07
CA ASN A 427 28.35 -5.24 15.41
C ASN A 427 27.93 -5.29 13.93
N VAL A 428 28.05 -4.18 13.20
CA VAL A 428 27.83 -4.19 11.73
C VAL A 428 28.85 -5.16 11.12
N PRO A 429 28.42 -6.27 10.51
CA PRO A 429 29.33 -7.32 10.09
C PRO A 429 30.02 -6.98 8.77
N HIS A 430 31.21 -7.52 8.56
CA HIS A 430 31.80 -7.62 7.23
C HIS A 430 31.09 -8.72 6.44
N LEU A 431 30.53 -8.37 5.29
CA LEU A 431 29.79 -9.29 4.43
C LEU A 431 30.60 -9.66 3.20
N VAL A 432 30.59 -10.96 2.88
CA VAL A 432 31.04 -11.50 1.60
C VAL A 432 29.86 -12.24 0.98
N ALA A 433 29.65 -12.10 -0.33
CA ALA A 433 28.72 -12.96 -1.05
C ALA A 433 29.28 -13.39 -2.41
N ARG A 434 28.88 -14.58 -2.85
CA ARG A 434 29.27 -15.19 -4.13
C ARG A 434 28.05 -15.75 -4.83
N LEU A 435 27.99 -15.59 -6.15
CA LEU A 435 26.96 -16.21 -6.97
C LEU A 435 27.37 -17.67 -7.27
N ILE A 436 26.55 -18.61 -6.83
CA ILE A 436 26.80 -20.06 -6.94
C ILE A 436 26.06 -20.66 -8.13
N SER A 437 24.86 -20.18 -8.41
CA SER A 437 24.03 -20.64 -9.52
C SER A 437 23.34 -19.46 -10.17
N ALA A 438 23.27 -19.48 -11.49
CA ALA A 438 22.57 -18.50 -12.31
C ALA A 438 22.10 -19.17 -13.60
N PRO A 439 21.27 -18.51 -14.42
CA PRO A 439 20.93 -19.02 -15.75
C PRO A 439 22.17 -19.17 -16.64
N ASP A 440 22.14 -20.13 -17.58
CA ASP A 440 23.29 -20.54 -18.40
C ASP A 440 23.90 -19.40 -19.25
N SER A 441 23.12 -18.37 -19.56
CA SER A 441 23.50 -17.22 -20.40
C SER A 441 23.81 -15.96 -19.60
N LEU A 442 24.45 -16.09 -18.43
CA LEU A 442 24.77 -14.94 -17.57
C LEU A 442 25.89 -14.07 -18.19
N PRO A 443 25.63 -12.79 -18.51
CA PRO A 443 26.65 -11.88 -19.03
C PRO A 443 27.71 -11.53 -17.97
N ARG A 444 28.79 -10.85 -18.38
CA ARG A 444 29.78 -10.34 -17.44
C ARG A 444 29.09 -9.45 -16.41
N HIS A 445 29.30 -9.74 -15.13
CA HIS A 445 28.62 -9.05 -14.04
C HIS A 445 29.59 -8.76 -12.89
N ARG A 446 29.15 -7.88 -11.99
CA ARG A 446 29.81 -7.60 -10.71
C ARG A 446 28.82 -7.78 -9.57
N ILE A 447 29.32 -8.23 -8.43
CA ILE A 447 28.54 -8.38 -7.20
C ILE A 447 29.10 -7.40 -6.17
N ASN A 448 28.23 -6.56 -5.65
CA ASN A 448 28.54 -5.68 -4.54
C ASN A 448 27.67 -6.08 -3.34
N VAL A 449 28.23 -6.01 -2.15
CA VAL A 449 27.53 -6.35 -0.91
C VAL A 449 27.58 -5.16 0.04
N GLY A 450 26.55 -5.01 0.86
CA GLY A 450 26.47 -3.92 1.81
C GLY A 450 25.74 -4.30 3.09
N THR A 451 26.31 -3.92 4.22
CA THR A 451 25.77 -4.06 5.58
C THR A 451 25.76 -2.69 6.22
N GLY A 452 24.57 -2.14 6.44
CA GLY A 452 24.38 -0.84 7.14
C GLY A 452 23.88 -1.01 8.57
N THR A 453 23.45 -2.22 8.93
CA THR A 453 22.86 -2.54 10.22
C THR A 453 23.39 -3.89 10.73
N THR A 454 22.98 -4.27 11.94
CA THR A 454 23.32 -5.57 12.53
C THR A 454 22.31 -6.69 12.23
N HIS A 455 21.23 -6.40 11.47
CA HIS A 455 20.10 -7.32 11.29
C HIS A 455 19.72 -7.57 9.82
N ASP A 456 20.27 -6.79 8.89
CA ASP A 456 20.02 -6.97 7.47
C ASP A 456 21.25 -6.69 6.61
N PHE A 457 21.18 -7.14 5.37
CA PHE A 457 22.19 -6.88 4.37
C PHE A 457 21.61 -6.87 2.96
N ASN A 458 22.36 -6.33 2.01
CA ASN A 458 22.00 -6.27 0.60
C ASN A 458 23.10 -6.89 -0.27
N ILE A 459 22.69 -7.67 -1.27
CA ILE A 459 23.53 -8.16 -2.36
C ILE A 459 23.03 -7.51 -3.65
N HIS A 460 23.90 -6.80 -4.33
CA HIS A 460 23.64 -6.18 -5.62
C HIS A 460 24.38 -6.93 -6.72
N ILE A 461 23.68 -7.36 -7.76
CA ILE A 461 24.28 -7.86 -8.99
C ILE A 461 24.04 -6.86 -10.12
N ILE A 462 25.10 -6.53 -10.86
CA ILE A 462 25.08 -5.49 -11.89
C ILE A 462 25.72 -6.07 -13.15
N CYS A 463 25.02 -6.02 -14.28
CA CYS A 463 25.57 -6.32 -15.59
C CYS A 463 26.67 -5.31 -15.94
N GLY A 464 27.84 -5.81 -16.30
CA GLY A 464 29.02 -5.03 -16.67
C GLY A 464 29.05 -4.65 -18.15
N GLU A 465 28.15 -5.20 -18.96
CA GLU A 465 28.08 -4.97 -20.40
C GLU A 465 27.03 -3.89 -20.74
N PRO A 466 27.39 -2.82 -21.47
CA PRO A 466 26.43 -1.81 -21.92
C PRO A 466 25.34 -2.42 -22.83
N GLY A 467 24.08 -2.12 -22.56
CA GLY A 467 22.94 -2.60 -23.37
C GLY A 467 22.52 -4.05 -23.12
N VAL A 468 23.28 -4.82 -22.33
CA VAL A 468 22.96 -6.22 -22.01
C VAL A 468 22.29 -6.30 -20.64
N GLN A 469 21.26 -7.15 -20.51
CA GLN A 469 20.49 -7.35 -19.29
C GLN A 469 20.71 -8.75 -18.72
N LEU A 470 20.58 -8.89 -17.40
CA LEU A 470 20.64 -10.16 -16.70
C LEU A 470 19.45 -11.05 -17.11
N PRO A 471 19.66 -12.34 -17.43
CA PRO A 471 18.60 -13.22 -17.90
C PRO A 471 17.60 -13.59 -16.79
N VAL A 472 16.32 -13.74 -17.16
CA VAL A 472 15.28 -14.28 -16.27
C VAL A 472 15.67 -15.66 -15.79
N GLY A 473 15.42 -15.95 -14.52
CA GLY A 473 15.62 -17.27 -13.95
C GLY A 473 16.03 -17.26 -12.49
N SER A 474 16.56 -18.39 -12.04
CA SER A 474 16.97 -18.61 -10.66
C SER A 474 18.43 -18.24 -10.45
N TYR A 475 18.68 -17.45 -9.42
CA TYR A 475 19.99 -17.03 -8.94
C TYR A 475 20.15 -17.52 -7.51
N VAL A 476 21.32 -18.06 -7.16
CA VAL A 476 21.64 -18.50 -5.80
C VAL A 476 22.91 -17.80 -5.36
N PHE A 477 22.80 -17.00 -4.30
CA PHE A 477 23.92 -16.31 -3.68
C PHE A 477 24.25 -16.99 -2.37
N GLU A 478 25.49 -17.40 -2.16
CA GLU A 478 26.00 -17.76 -0.85
C GLU A 478 26.56 -16.51 -0.17
N TYR A 479 26.31 -16.36 1.12
CA TYR A 479 26.78 -15.22 1.91
C TYR A 479 27.41 -15.67 3.23
N GLU A 480 28.34 -14.86 3.70
CA GLU A 480 28.96 -14.98 5.01
C GLU A 480 29.14 -13.57 5.61
N ALA A 481 28.54 -13.36 6.77
CA ALA A 481 28.62 -12.15 7.57
C ALA A 481 29.40 -12.45 8.85
N THR A 482 30.48 -11.70 9.12
CA THR A 482 31.36 -11.90 10.27
C THR A 482 31.59 -10.59 11.03
N CYS A 483 31.60 -10.64 12.35
CA CYS A 483 32.06 -9.57 13.21
C CYS A 483 33.49 -9.88 13.68
N GLU A 484 34.40 -8.92 13.57
CA GLU A 484 35.73 -9.09 14.17
C GLU A 484 35.62 -9.17 15.70
N ALA A 485 36.29 -10.16 16.30
CA ALA A 485 36.43 -10.26 17.75
C ALA A 485 37.28 -9.09 18.25
N GLN A 486 36.80 -8.34 19.25
CA GLN A 486 37.66 -7.41 19.97
C GLN A 486 38.72 -8.23 20.72
N VAL A 487 39.97 -8.13 20.26
CA VAL A 487 41.13 -8.63 20.99
C VAL A 487 41.19 -7.85 22.30
N SER A 488 40.98 -8.53 23.42
CA SER A 488 41.20 -7.97 24.74
C SER A 488 42.70 -7.82 24.97
N ASP A 489 43.22 -6.61 24.77
CA ASP A 489 44.56 -6.23 25.25
C ASP A 489 44.59 -6.31 26.78
N VAL A 490 45.22 -7.35 27.31
CA VAL A 490 45.76 -7.38 28.67
C VAL A 490 47.18 -7.94 28.63
N GLU A 491 48.12 -7.14 28.13
CA GLU A 491 49.49 -7.21 28.62
C GLU A 491 49.61 -6.22 29.78
N ALA A 492 49.59 -6.75 31.00
CA ALA A 492 49.96 -5.99 32.19
C ALA A 492 51.48 -5.78 32.19
N PRO A 493 51.99 -4.55 32.35
CA PRO A 493 53.43 -4.33 32.48
C PRO A 493 53.91 -4.84 33.85
N SER A 494 54.99 -5.61 33.82
CA SER A 494 55.72 -6.09 34.99
C SER A 494 56.30 -4.93 35.80
N THR A 495 56.00 -4.91 37.10
CA THR A 495 56.64 -4.06 38.10
C THR A 495 58.08 -4.51 38.34
N PRO A 496 59.07 -3.61 38.47
CA PRO A 496 60.41 -3.96 38.92
C PRO A 496 60.44 -3.99 40.46
N GLU A 497 61.01 -5.05 41.04
CA GLU A 497 61.46 -5.06 42.42
C GLU A 497 63.00 -5.18 42.49
N ILE A 498 63.51 -4.55 43.55
CA ILE A 498 64.90 -4.22 43.91
C ILE A 498 65.73 -5.45 44.24
#